data_AF-A0A5P2GAH1-F1
#
_entry.id   AF-A0A5P2GAH1-F1
#
_cell.length_a   1.000
_cell.length_b   1.000
_cell.length_c   1.000
_cell.angle_alpha   90.00
_cell.angle_beta   90.00
_cell.angle_gamma   90.00
#
_symmetry.space_group_name_H-M   'P 1'
#
loop_
_entity.id
_entity.type
_entity.pdbx_description
1 polymer ?
#
loop_
_entity_poly.entity_id
_entity_poly.type
_entity_poly.pdbx_seq_one_letter_code
_entity_poly.pdbx_strand_id
1 'polypeptide(L)'
;MAKEITKAENIAYLEKGLYYSGFGIEANKTLNDEISKQTKEFSVPLQMHVAGKEADFRLDFKQSEKQPDIYFFNGYQATLKENPEKTQYFAITKNNGITTREAVNLLEGRAVAKSIKLEDGSRQEIWTQINFQSKKNNGNFERKTYFPSYGFDMSKALSDLPLKTEEGKDLPKWIASSLKKGNAVEVDMEMDGKAQKNTIVANPQFKTIDVFDKSNTRILQSNGNTISVKEQPFIEHPGETVTKDVKPSLKEETGVKRLPRKQKTEAVTENTSKGMRR
;
A
#
# COMPACT_ATOMS: atom_id res chain seq x y z
N MET A 1 -17.36 18.54 -25.75
CA MET A 1 -16.91 17.23 -26.27
C MET A 1 -15.57 16.91 -25.62
N ALA A 2 -15.40 15.74 -25.01
CA ALA A 2 -14.09 15.35 -24.48
C ALA A 2 -13.13 15.14 -25.66
N LYS A 3 -11.89 15.62 -25.56
CA LYS A 3 -10.86 15.42 -26.59
C LYS A 3 -10.69 13.91 -26.82
N GLU A 4 -10.87 13.46 -28.07
CA GLU A 4 -10.50 12.09 -28.44
C GLU A 4 -8.99 11.92 -28.37
N ILE A 5 -8.55 10.81 -27.77
CA ILE A 5 -7.14 10.47 -27.63
C ILE A 5 -6.79 9.62 -28.85
N THR A 6 -5.71 9.96 -29.55
CA THR A 6 -5.21 9.15 -30.65
C THR A 6 -4.47 7.92 -30.12
N LYS A 7 -4.40 6.84 -30.92
CA LYS A 7 -3.58 5.65 -30.61
C LYS A 7 -2.13 6.02 -30.25
N ALA A 8 -1.53 6.93 -31.02
CA ALA A 8 -0.16 7.40 -30.78
C ALA A 8 -0.01 8.16 -29.45
N GLU A 9 -0.95 9.05 -29.11
CA GLU A 9 -0.96 9.73 -27.81
C GLU A 9 -1.11 8.73 -26.65
N ASN A 10 -1.92 7.67 -26.82
CA ASN A 10 -2.09 6.64 -25.80
C ASN A 10 -0.84 5.78 -25.62
N ILE A 11 -0.21 5.33 -26.71
CA ILE A 11 1.06 4.60 -26.64
C ILE A 11 2.12 5.43 -25.92
N ALA A 12 2.33 6.69 -26.32
CA ALA A 12 3.30 7.58 -25.68
C ALA A 12 2.99 7.80 -24.19
N TYR A 13 1.70 7.87 -23.83
CA TYR A 13 1.27 7.95 -22.44
C TYR A 13 1.61 6.69 -21.64
N LEU A 14 1.38 5.50 -22.21
CA LEU A 14 1.70 4.22 -21.58
C LEU A 14 3.21 4.05 -21.42
N GLU A 15 3.99 4.29 -22.49
CA GLU A 15 5.46 4.21 -22.47
C GLU A 15 6.07 5.12 -21.40
N LYS A 16 5.57 6.35 -21.29
CA LYS A 16 5.97 7.29 -20.24
C LYS A 16 5.63 6.74 -18.84
N GLY A 17 4.44 6.18 -18.68
CA GLY A 17 3.98 5.56 -17.42
C GLY A 17 4.85 4.40 -16.98
N LEU A 18 5.19 3.50 -17.90
CA LEU A 18 6.06 2.34 -17.67
C LEU A 18 7.48 2.77 -17.30
N TYR A 19 8.02 3.77 -17.99
CA TYR A 19 9.32 4.35 -17.69
C TYR A 19 9.37 4.91 -16.25
N TYR A 20 8.44 5.80 -15.88
CA TYR A 20 8.43 6.41 -14.53
C TYR A 20 8.00 5.45 -13.42
N SER A 21 7.34 4.34 -13.76
CA SER A 21 7.02 3.27 -12.81
C SER A 21 8.21 2.33 -12.56
N GLY A 22 9.30 2.49 -13.31
CA GLY A 22 10.52 1.71 -13.15
C GLY A 22 10.56 0.39 -13.92
N PHE A 23 9.68 0.21 -14.92
CA PHE A 23 9.71 -0.95 -15.83
C PHE A 23 10.64 -0.74 -17.03
N GLY A 24 11.07 0.51 -17.27
CA GLY A 24 12.09 0.82 -18.26
C GLY A 24 11.64 0.67 -19.72
N ILE A 25 12.63 0.51 -20.59
CA ILE A 25 12.43 0.40 -22.05
C ILE A 25 12.05 -1.04 -22.43
N GLU A 26 12.41 -2.02 -21.60
CA GLU A 26 12.14 -3.44 -21.79
C GLU A 26 10.65 -3.71 -21.98
N ALA A 27 9.80 -3.12 -21.13
CA ALA A 27 8.34 -3.22 -21.24
C ALA A 27 7.81 -2.61 -22.54
N ASN A 28 8.41 -1.51 -22.99
CA ASN A 28 7.96 -0.77 -24.18
C ASN A 28 8.23 -1.56 -25.47
N LYS A 29 9.30 -2.37 -25.52
CA LYS A 29 9.64 -3.19 -26.69
C LYS A 29 8.51 -4.12 -27.09
N THR A 30 7.84 -4.73 -26.12
CA THR A 30 6.74 -5.68 -26.36
C THR A 30 5.38 -5.00 -26.41
N LEU A 31 5.23 -3.80 -25.82
CA LEU A 31 3.94 -3.11 -25.71
C LEU A 31 3.30 -2.85 -27.08
N ASN A 32 4.08 -2.31 -28.03
CA ASN A 32 3.58 -1.94 -29.35
C ASN A 32 3.15 -3.17 -30.16
N ASP A 33 3.92 -4.25 -30.05
CA ASP A 33 3.59 -5.53 -30.69
C ASP A 33 2.30 -6.12 -30.12
N GLU A 34 2.11 -6.13 -28.79
CA GLU A 34 0.87 -6.62 -28.18
C GLU A 34 -0.36 -5.75 -28.54
N ILE A 35 -0.22 -4.42 -28.53
CA ILE A 35 -1.30 -3.50 -28.95
C ILE A 35 -1.66 -3.71 -30.43
N SER A 36 -0.70 -4.06 -31.30
CA SER A 36 -0.95 -4.33 -32.72
C SER A 36 -1.82 -5.56 -32.96
N LYS A 37 -1.82 -6.52 -32.02
CA LYS A 37 -2.64 -7.74 -32.09
C LYS A 37 -4.11 -7.51 -31.77
N GLN A 38 -4.46 -6.32 -31.26
CA GLN A 38 -5.84 -5.91 -30.93
C GLN A 38 -6.58 -6.88 -29.98
N THR A 39 -5.87 -7.51 -29.06
CA THR A 39 -6.48 -8.36 -28.03
C THR A 39 -7.17 -7.50 -26.96
N LYS A 40 -8.29 -8.00 -26.40
CA LYS A 40 -9.03 -7.25 -25.36
C LYS A 40 -8.22 -7.03 -24.09
N GLU A 41 -7.41 -8.01 -23.71
CA GLU A 41 -6.56 -8.01 -22.53
C GLU A 41 -5.26 -8.75 -22.87
N PHE A 42 -4.14 -8.28 -22.34
CA PHE A 42 -2.86 -8.96 -22.45
C PHE A 42 -1.98 -8.65 -21.25
N SER A 43 -0.93 -9.44 -21.08
CA SER A 43 0.06 -9.21 -20.02
C SER A 43 1.48 -9.30 -20.55
N VAL A 44 2.37 -8.46 -20.01
CA VAL A 44 3.80 -8.43 -20.34
C VAL A 44 4.59 -8.96 -19.14
N PRO A 45 5.23 -10.15 -19.24
CA PRO A 45 6.14 -10.64 -18.21
C PRO A 45 7.50 -9.95 -18.32
N LEU A 46 8.09 -9.61 -17.18
CA LEU A 46 9.42 -9.02 -17.07
C LEU A 46 10.13 -9.59 -15.84
N GLN A 47 11.43 -9.84 -15.97
CA GLN A 47 12.29 -10.21 -14.86
C GLN A 47 13.41 -9.17 -14.77
N MET A 48 13.67 -8.66 -13.57
CA MET A 48 14.71 -7.65 -13.37
C MET A 48 15.25 -7.66 -11.94
N HIS A 49 16.42 -7.05 -11.77
CA HIS A 49 16.98 -6.76 -10.47
C HIS A 49 16.60 -5.35 -10.03
N VAL A 50 15.91 -5.23 -8.90
CA VAL A 50 15.46 -3.96 -8.34
C VAL A 50 15.99 -3.83 -6.92
N ALA A 51 16.76 -2.78 -6.66
CA ALA A 51 17.42 -2.57 -5.36
C ALA A 51 18.24 -3.77 -4.86
N GLY A 52 18.92 -4.49 -5.78
CA GLY A 52 19.74 -5.65 -5.46
C GLY A 52 18.95 -6.94 -5.23
N LYS A 53 17.63 -6.95 -5.47
CA LYS A 53 16.77 -8.12 -5.36
C LYS A 53 16.26 -8.55 -6.72
N GLU A 54 16.22 -9.85 -6.95
CA GLU A 54 15.57 -10.44 -8.12
C GLU A 54 14.05 -10.44 -7.94
N ALA A 55 13.33 -9.96 -8.95
CA ALA A 55 11.87 -9.93 -8.94
C ALA A 55 11.28 -10.18 -10.34
N ASP A 56 10.18 -10.92 -10.35
CA ASP A 56 9.33 -11.10 -11.52
C ASP A 56 8.17 -10.11 -11.47
N PHE A 57 7.84 -9.54 -12.62
CA PHE A 57 6.70 -8.66 -12.82
C PHE A 57 5.83 -9.18 -13.95
N ARG A 58 4.51 -9.09 -13.77
CA ARG A 58 3.52 -9.32 -14.83
C ARG A 58 2.63 -8.11 -14.93
N LEU A 59 2.78 -7.34 -16.00
CA LEU A 59 2.07 -6.09 -16.23
C LEU A 59 0.77 -6.38 -16.98
N ASP A 60 -0.36 -5.89 -16.51
CA ASP A 60 -1.67 -6.17 -17.10
C ASP A 60 -2.25 -4.95 -17.82
N PHE A 61 -2.64 -5.19 -19.07
CA PHE A 61 -3.22 -4.18 -19.95
C PHE A 61 -4.60 -4.61 -20.42
N LYS A 62 -5.48 -3.63 -20.59
CA LYS A 62 -6.84 -3.84 -21.08
C LYS A 62 -7.23 -2.78 -22.09
N GLN A 63 -7.87 -3.23 -23.17
CA GLN A 63 -8.46 -2.39 -24.20
C GLN A 63 -9.65 -1.62 -23.63
N SER A 64 -9.81 -0.36 -24.06
CA SER A 64 -10.97 0.46 -23.74
C SER A 64 -12.22 -0.07 -24.43
N GLU A 65 -13.30 -0.22 -23.66
CA GLU A 65 -14.62 -0.59 -24.20
C GLU A 65 -15.21 0.49 -25.12
N LYS A 66 -14.76 1.75 -24.97
CA LYS A 66 -15.29 2.91 -25.72
C LYS A 66 -14.48 3.23 -26.96
N GLN A 67 -13.18 2.92 -26.97
CA GLN A 67 -12.26 3.26 -28.05
C GLN A 67 -11.30 2.07 -28.27
N PRO A 68 -11.56 1.19 -29.24
CA PRO A 68 -10.78 -0.05 -29.43
C PRO A 68 -9.27 0.15 -29.62
N ASP A 69 -8.83 1.32 -30.10
CA ASP A 69 -7.41 1.62 -30.27
C ASP A 69 -6.70 2.10 -28.98
N ILE A 70 -7.43 2.24 -27.87
CA ILE A 70 -6.92 2.75 -26.61
C ILE A 70 -6.76 1.61 -25.60
N TYR A 71 -5.60 1.56 -24.96
CA TYR A 71 -5.29 0.60 -23.90
C TYR A 71 -4.99 1.31 -22.58
N PHE A 72 -5.27 0.62 -21.48
CA PHE A 72 -4.98 1.04 -20.12
C PHE A 72 -4.02 0.06 -19.45
N PHE A 73 -2.98 0.60 -18.81
CA PHE A 73 -2.16 -0.15 -17.86
C PHE A 73 -2.87 -0.15 -16.50
N ASN A 74 -3.45 -1.30 -16.13
CA ASN A 74 -4.31 -1.40 -14.95
C ASN A 74 -3.54 -1.70 -13.66
N GLY A 75 -2.36 -2.28 -13.78
CA GLY A 75 -1.60 -2.76 -12.65
C GLY A 75 -0.64 -3.86 -13.02
N TYR A 76 0.02 -4.40 -12.03
CA TYR A 76 0.95 -5.49 -12.21
C TYR A 76 1.02 -6.37 -10.97
N GLN A 77 1.31 -7.65 -11.19
CA GLN A 77 1.75 -8.55 -10.14
C GLN A 77 3.28 -8.42 -10.00
N ALA A 78 3.78 -8.32 -8.77
CA ALA A 78 5.20 -8.44 -8.47
C ALA A 78 5.42 -9.65 -7.57
N THR A 79 6.48 -10.42 -7.86
CA THR A 79 6.94 -11.56 -7.08
C THR A 79 8.40 -11.36 -6.73
N LEU A 80 8.70 -11.22 -5.45
CA LEU A 80 10.06 -11.15 -4.93
C LEU A 80 10.62 -12.56 -4.78
N LYS A 81 11.75 -12.84 -5.45
CA LYS A 81 12.42 -14.14 -5.49
C LYS A 81 13.29 -14.39 -4.26
N GLU A 82 12.64 -14.38 -3.11
CA GLU A 82 13.22 -14.79 -1.83
C GLU A 82 12.68 -16.16 -1.41
N ASN A 83 13.21 -16.72 -0.32
CA ASN A 83 12.66 -17.93 0.29
C ASN A 83 12.03 -17.58 1.66
N PRO A 84 10.69 -17.65 1.81
CA PRO A 84 9.69 -17.98 0.79
C PRO A 84 9.46 -16.83 -0.20
N GLU A 85 9.00 -17.17 -1.41
CA GLU A 85 8.60 -16.16 -2.40
C GLU A 85 7.42 -15.34 -1.87
N LYS A 86 7.40 -14.04 -2.18
CA LYS A 86 6.32 -13.14 -1.79
C LYS A 86 5.75 -12.46 -3.01
N THR A 87 4.44 -12.58 -3.19
CA THR A 87 3.72 -12.04 -4.34
C THR A 87 2.62 -11.09 -3.92
N GLN A 88 2.49 -9.99 -4.65
CA GLN A 88 1.44 -8.99 -4.44
C GLN A 88 1.05 -8.32 -5.76
N TYR A 89 -0.24 -8.06 -5.95
CA TYR A 89 -0.76 -7.24 -7.03
C TYR A 89 -0.83 -5.76 -6.63
N PHE A 90 -0.37 -4.89 -7.52
CA PHE A 90 -0.39 -3.43 -7.39
C PHE A 90 -1.17 -2.80 -8.53
N ALA A 91 -2.31 -2.19 -8.20
CA ALA A 91 -3.10 -1.44 -9.16
C ALA A 91 -2.44 -0.12 -9.53
N ILE A 92 -2.59 0.29 -10.79
CA ILE A 92 -2.15 1.57 -11.33
C ILE A 92 -3.37 2.33 -11.85
N THR A 93 -3.47 3.60 -11.48
CA THR A 93 -4.54 4.49 -11.94
C THR A 93 -3.92 5.73 -12.55
N LYS A 94 -4.15 5.96 -13.85
CA LYS A 94 -3.62 7.12 -14.59
C LYS A 94 -2.10 7.29 -14.41
N ASN A 95 -1.35 6.20 -14.61
CA ASN A 95 0.11 6.13 -14.41
C ASN A 95 0.58 6.51 -12.98
N ASN A 96 -0.32 6.51 -12.01
CA ASN A 96 0.00 6.70 -10.60
C ASN A 96 -0.23 5.40 -9.83
N GLY A 97 0.73 5.05 -8.99
CA GLY A 97 0.66 3.90 -8.12
C GLY A 97 2.02 3.55 -7.54
N ILE A 98 2.19 2.29 -7.19
CA ILE A 98 3.45 1.77 -6.63
C ILE A 98 4.42 1.50 -7.79
N THR A 99 5.64 2.03 -7.69
CA THR A 99 6.74 1.74 -8.63
C THR A 99 7.38 0.38 -8.36
N THR A 100 8.18 -0.15 -9.28
CA THR A 100 8.91 -1.43 -9.09
C THR A 100 9.74 -1.44 -7.80
N ARG A 101 10.47 -0.34 -7.53
CA ARG A 101 11.27 -0.19 -6.30
C ARG A 101 10.41 -0.13 -5.04
N GLU A 102 9.32 0.63 -5.06
CA GLU A 102 8.37 0.68 -3.94
C GLU A 102 7.70 -0.68 -3.70
N ALA A 103 7.40 -1.44 -4.76
CA ALA A 103 6.82 -2.79 -4.66
C ALA A 103 7.78 -3.77 -3.99
N VAL A 104 9.06 -3.78 -4.41
CA VAL A 104 10.10 -4.60 -3.75
C VAL A 104 10.26 -4.20 -2.28
N ASN A 105 10.29 -2.89 -1.97
CA ASN A 105 10.34 -2.42 -0.58
C ASN A 105 9.15 -2.93 0.25
N LEU A 106 7.92 -2.89 -0.30
CA LEU A 106 6.72 -3.42 0.34
C LEU A 106 6.79 -4.95 0.53
N LEU A 107 7.31 -5.68 -0.46
CA LEU A 107 7.48 -7.14 -0.41
C LEU A 107 8.58 -7.56 0.58
N GLU A 108 9.58 -6.71 0.82
CA GLU A 108 10.56 -6.86 1.90
C GLU A 108 9.97 -6.49 3.28
N GLY A 109 8.71 -6.04 3.34
CA GLY A 109 8.02 -5.69 4.58
C GLY A 109 8.24 -4.26 5.05
N ARG A 110 8.93 -3.42 4.28
CA ARG A 110 9.07 -1.98 4.57
C ARG A 110 7.80 -1.23 4.23
N ALA A 111 7.64 -0.03 4.80
CA ALA A 111 6.49 0.83 4.50
C ALA A 111 6.81 1.86 3.40
N VAL A 112 5.80 2.20 2.59
CA VAL A 112 5.91 3.21 1.52
C VAL A 112 4.84 4.28 1.72
N ALA A 113 5.24 5.53 1.61
CA ALA A 113 4.37 6.70 1.63
C ALA A 113 3.96 7.12 0.22
N LYS A 114 2.66 7.32 -0.02
CA LYS A 114 2.15 7.92 -1.26
C LYS A 114 1.31 9.14 -0.93
N SER A 115 1.42 10.15 -1.80
CA SER A 115 0.56 11.32 -1.73
C SER A 115 -0.72 11.05 -2.52
N ILE A 116 -1.85 10.96 -1.81
CA ILE A 116 -3.19 10.84 -2.39
C ILE A 116 -3.83 12.22 -2.53
N LYS A 117 -4.68 12.39 -3.54
CA LYS A 117 -5.49 13.60 -3.72
C LYS A 117 -6.89 13.34 -3.12
N LEU A 118 -7.35 14.24 -2.26
CA LEU A 118 -8.68 14.20 -1.66
C LEU A 118 -9.72 14.87 -2.58
N GLU A 119 -11.00 14.72 -2.23
CA GLU A 119 -12.13 15.26 -3.01
C GLU A 119 -12.09 16.79 -3.13
N ASP A 120 -11.66 17.47 -2.06
CA ASP A 120 -11.46 18.93 -2.02
C ASP A 120 -10.24 19.42 -2.83
N GLY A 121 -9.49 18.48 -3.44
CA GLY A 121 -8.31 18.75 -4.23
C GLY A 121 -7.01 18.86 -3.43
N SER A 122 -7.07 18.87 -2.10
CA SER A 122 -5.90 18.82 -1.23
C SER A 122 -5.18 17.48 -1.37
N ARG A 123 -3.94 17.43 -0.89
CA ARG A 123 -3.12 16.22 -0.93
C ARG A 123 -2.76 15.78 0.48
N GLN A 124 -2.85 14.48 0.70
CA GLN A 124 -2.50 13.86 1.97
C GLN A 124 -1.48 12.75 1.74
N GLU A 125 -0.48 12.68 2.60
CA GLU A 125 0.46 11.56 2.60
C GLU A 125 -0.12 10.41 3.45
N ILE A 126 -0.11 9.21 2.89
CA ILE A 126 -0.50 7.98 3.59
C ILE A 126 0.62 6.96 3.48
N TRP A 127 0.87 6.24 4.58
CA TRP A 127 1.83 5.13 4.58
C TRP A 127 1.10 3.82 4.35
N THR A 128 1.72 2.92 3.60
CA THR A 128 1.22 1.58 3.30
C THR A 128 2.28 0.55 3.65
N GLN A 129 1.89 -0.58 4.24
CA GLN A 129 2.75 -1.73 4.52
C GLN A 129 1.98 -3.03 4.27
N ILE A 130 2.66 -4.09 3.85
CA ILE A 130 2.03 -5.40 3.65
C ILE A 130 1.94 -6.15 4.99
N ASN A 131 0.78 -6.73 5.27
CA ASN A 131 0.56 -7.65 6.38
C ASN A 131 0.67 -9.10 5.90
N PHE A 132 1.87 -9.68 5.97
CA PHE A 132 2.10 -11.07 5.52
C PHE A 132 1.40 -12.14 6.37
N GLN A 133 0.85 -11.78 7.53
CA GLN A 133 0.08 -12.70 8.39
C GLN A 133 -1.36 -12.89 7.90
N SER A 134 -1.83 -12.06 6.96
CA SER A 134 -3.23 -12.02 6.52
C SER A 134 -3.30 -12.08 5.00
N LYS A 135 -3.54 -13.28 4.46
CA LYS A 135 -3.72 -13.51 3.03
C LYS A 135 -5.21 -13.48 2.69
N LYS A 136 -5.56 -12.74 1.64
CA LYS A 136 -6.93 -12.61 1.13
C LYS A 136 -7.24 -13.73 0.14
N ASN A 137 -8.54 -13.96 -0.08
CA ASN A 137 -9.04 -14.98 -1.02
C ASN A 137 -8.54 -14.79 -2.46
N ASN A 138 -8.20 -13.57 -2.87
CA ASN A 138 -7.66 -13.26 -4.19
C ASN A 138 -6.14 -13.48 -4.31
N GLY A 139 -5.51 -14.14 -3.31
CA GLY A 139 -4.09 -14.44 -3.30
C GLY A 139 -3.19 -13.29 -2.81
N ASN A 140 -3.69 -12.06 -2.71
CA ASN A 140 -2.94 -10.92 -2.18
C ASN A 140 -2.86 -10.94 -0.66
N PHE A 141 -1.85 -10.29 -0.11
CA PHE A 141 -1.81 -9.98 1.31
C PHE A 141 -2.64 -8.73 1.62
N GLU A 142 -3.10 -8.65 2.86
CA GLU A 142 -3.69 -7.43 3.39
C GLU A 142 -2.67 -6.29 3.42
N ARG A 143 -3.15 -5.07 3.17
CA ARG A 143 -2.35 -3.86 3.30
C ARG A 143 -2.81 -3.09 4.53
N LYS A 144 -1.88 -2.74 5.40
CA LYS A 144 -2.09 -1.76 6.46
C LYS A 144 -1.85 -0.38 5.90
N THR A 145 -2.76 0.54 6.18
CA THR A 145 -2.66 1.95 5.78
C THR A 145 -2.63 2.81 7.04
N TYR A 146 -1.64 3.71 7.12
CA TYR A 146 -1.52 4.66 8.21
C TYR A 146 -1.78 6.07 7.68
N PHE A 147 -2.96 6.59 8.02
CA PHE A 147 -3.34 7.97 7.74
C PHE A 147 -2.64 8.93 8.70
N PRO A 148 -2.55 10.23 8.41
CA PRO A 148 -2.01 11.22 9.34
C PRO A 148 -2.67 11.19 10.73
N SER A 149 -3.96 10.87 10.83
CA SER A 149 -4.66 10.68 12.11
C SER A 149 -4.11 9.53 12.96
N TYR A 150 -3.37 8.59 12.37
CA TYR A 150 -2.65 7.56 13.09
C TYR A 150 -1.52 8.14 13.95
N GLY A 151 -0.95 9.29 13.55
CA GLY A 151 0.03 10.03 14.33
C GLY A 151 1.48 9.57 14.15
N PHE A 152 1.84 8.96 13.02
CA PHE A 152 3.25 8.81 12.65
C PHE A 152 3.75 10.12 12.05
N ASP A 153 4.68 10.78 12.74
CA ASP A 153 5.38 11.97 12.26
C ASP A 153 6.82 11.60 11.91
N MET A 154 7.10 11.48 10.62
CA MET A 154 8.43 11.11 10.12
C MET A 154 9.46 12.22 10.38
N SER A 155 9.06 13.49 10.35
CA SER A 155 10.00 14.59 10.60
C SER A 155 10.46 14.55 12.04
N LYS A 156 9.52 14.38 12.97
CA LYS A 156 9.82 14.20 14.39
C LYS A 156 10.68 12.95 14.63
N ALA A 157 10.28 11.81 14.07
CA ALA A 157 11.01 10.55 14.25
C ALA A 157 12.46 10.62 13.70
N LEU A 158 12.70 11.41 12.65
CA LEU A 158 14.07 11.70 12.16
C LEU A 158 14.85 12.59 13.11
N SER A 159 14.24 13.65 13.63
CA SER A 159 14.88 14.59 14.56
C SER A 159 15.22 13.95 15.91
N ASP A 160 14.49 12.90 16.32
CA ASP A 160 14.75 12.15 17.55
C ASP A 160 15.98 11.23 17.44
N LEU A 161 16.53 11.02 16.23
CA LEU A 161 17.73 10.21 16.01
C LEU A 161 19.00 11.07 16.16
N PRO A 162 20.10 10.53 16.73
CA PRO A 162 21.38 11.23 16.86
C PRO A 162 22.14 11.24 15.52
N LEU A 163 21.51 11.74 14.46
CA LEU A 163 22.08 11.83 13.12
C LEU A 163 23.21 12.87 13.12
N LYS A 164 24.35 12.50 12.55
CA LYS A 164 25.45 13.43 12.33
C LYS A 164 25.11 14.32 11.14
N THR A 165 24.82 15.60 11.39
CA THR A 165 24.73 16.63 10.35
C THR A 165 25.92 17.58 10.46
N GLU A 166 26.24 18.28 9.38
CA GLU A 166 27.19 19.38 9.46
C GLU A 166 26.61 20.49 10.35
N GLU A 167 27.46 21.11 11.17
CA GLU A 167 27.04 22.13 12.12
C GLU A 167 26.32 23.28 11.38
N GLY A 168 25.12 23.64 11.86
CA GLY A 168 24.28 24.66 11.24
C GLY A 168 23.58 24.24 9.94
N LYS A 169 23.64 22.96 9.53
CA LYS A 169 22.92 22.44 8.36
C LYS A 169 21.78 21.50 8.73
N ASP A 170 20.65 21.69 8.05
CA ASP A 170 19.52 20.78 8.09
C ASP A 170 19.86 19.40 7.50
N LEU A 171 19.14 18.37 7.96
CA LEU A 171 19.21 17.04 7.38
C LEU A 171 18.86 17.09 5.87
N PRO A 172 19.64 16.44 4.99
CA PRO A 172 19.34 16.43 3.57
C PRO A 172 17.93 15.92 3.24
N LYS A 173 17.14 16.72 2.52
CA LYS A 173 15.74 16.40 2.13
C LYS A 173 15.60 15.08 1.35
N TRP A 174 16.68 14.61 0.72
CA TRP A 174 16.68 13.34 -0.01
C TRP A 174 16.52 12.13 0.92
N ILE A 175 16.98 12.20 2.19
CA ILE A 175 16.84 11.12 3.17
C ILE A 175 15.36 10.86 3.43
N ALA A 176 14.63 11.91 3.84
CA ALA A 176 13.19 11.88 4.02
C ALA A 176 12.45 11.37 2.76
N SER A 177 12.85 11.85 1.58
CA SER A 177 12.26 11.43 0.31
C SER A 177 12.53 9.95 -0.03
N SER A 178 13.69 9.43 0.37
CA SER A 178 14.09 8.03 0.17
C SER A 178 13.35 7.09 1.12
N LEU A 179 13.24 7.47 2.40
CA LEU A 179 12.48 6.74 3.41
C LEU A 179 10.99 6.65 3.05
N LYS A 180 10.41 7.74 2.54
CA LYS A 180 9.04 7.74 2.01
C LYS A 180 8.83 6.74 0.87
N LYS A 181 9.86 6.44 0.09
CA LYS A 181 9.80 5.40 -0.94
C LYS A 181 10.01 3.98 -0.38
N GLY A 182 10.16 3.84 0.93
CA GLY A 182 10.44 2.58 1.62
C GLY A 182 11.87 2.08 1.48
N ASN A 183 12.80 2.95 1.07
CA ASN A 183 14.21 2.57 0.97
C ASN A 183 14.84 2.49 2.36
N ALA A 184 15.78 1.56 2.52
CA ALA A 184 16.78 1.62 3.57
C ALA A 184 17.82 2.68 3.22
N VAL A 185 18.17 3.55 4.17
CA VAL A 185 19.10 4.67 3.96
C VAL A 185 20.27 4.56 4.92
N GLU A 186 21.49 4.57 4.40
CA GLU A 186 22.68 4.67 5.24
C GLU A 186 22.88 6.12 5.72
N VAL A 187 23.14 6.26 7.02
CA VAL A 187 23.40 7.54 7.69
C VAL A 187 24.55 7.39 8.68
N ASP A 188 25.27 8.48 8.93
CA ASP A 188 26.22 8.56 10.04
C ASP A 188 25.47 9.05 11.28
N MET A 189 25.69 8.38 12.41
CA MET A 189 25.10 8.71 13.70
C MET A 189 26.15 8.80 14.79
N GLU A 190 25.88 9.58 15.83
CA GLU A 190 26.69 9.62 17.04
C GLU A 190 26.08 8.76 18.13
N MET A 191 26.70 7.63 18.43
CA MET A 191 26.27 6.67 19.46
C MET A 191 27.44 6.39 20.38
N ASP A 192 27.23 6.48 21.70
CA ASP A 192 28.27 6.29 22.72
C ASP A 192 29.52 7.16 22.50
N GLY A 193 29.32 8.40 22.03
CA GLY A 193 30.40 9.35 21.71
C GLY A 193 31.25 8.96 20.50
N LYS A 194 30.79 8.00 19.68
CA LYS A 194 31.47 7.54 18.46
C LYS A 194 30.57 7.71 17.24
N ALA A 195 31.18 8.14 16.14
CA ALA A 195 30.53 8.12 14.84
C ALA A 195 30.40 6.67 14.35
N GLN A 196 29.18 6.26 13.99
CA GLN A 196 28.86 4.94 13.46
C GLN A 196 28.02 5.08 12.20
N LYS A 197 28.27 4.19 11.23
CA LYS A 197 27.42 4.05 10.05
C LYS A 197 26.29 3.08 10.36
N ASN A 198 25.07 3.53 10.12
CA ASN A 198 23.86 2.78 10.39
C ASN A 198 22.89 2.89 9.22
N THR A 199 21.97 1.93 9.15
CA THR A 199 20.90 1.93 8.16
C THR A 199 19.60 2.27 8.85
N ILE A 200 18.81 3.18 8.27
CA ILE A 200 17.50 3.57 8.80
C ILE A 200 16.35 3.24 7.85
N VAL A 201 15.21 2.85 8.43
CA VAL A 201 13.97 2.49 7.71
C VAL A 201 12.76 3.07 8.45
N ALA A 202 11.80 3.66 7.71
CA ALA A 202 10.57 4.17 8.32
C ALA A 202 9.68 3.02 8.83
N ASN A 203 9.20 3.14 10.08
CA ASN A 203 8.33 2.18 10.72
C ASN A 203 7.04 2.84 11.25
N PRO A 204 6.09 3.16 10.35
CA PRO A 204 4.84 3.81 10.74
C PRO A 204 4.03 2.97 11.71
N GLN A 205 4.09 1.63 11.67
CA GLN A 205 3.38 0.76 12.61
C GLN A 205 3.73 1.06 14.07
N PHE A 206 5.01 1.33 14.35
CA PHE A 206 5.48 1.69 15.68
C PHE A 206 5.72 3.19 15.84
N LYS A 207 5.30 4.01 14.86
CA LYS A 207 5.47 5.46 14.81
C LYS A 207 6.92 5.92 15.00
N THR A 208 7.87 5.14 14.49
CA THR A 208 9.31 5.35 14.69
C THR A 208 10.08 5.19 13.39
N ILE A 209 11.39 5.42 13.48
CA ILE A 209 12.36 4.96 12.48
C ILE A 209 13.20 3.87 13.13
N ASP A 210 13.34 2.76 12.42
CA ASP A 210 14.16 1.64 12.82
C ASP A 210 15.60 1.90 12.40
N VAL A 211 16.52 1.62 13.31
CA VAL A 211 17.95 1.72 13.07
C VAL A 211 18.57 0.34 13.10
N PHE A 212 19.40 0.05 12.11
CA PHE A 212 20.16 -1.18 11.98
C PHE A 212 21.66 -0.88 12.02
N ASP A 213 22.42 -1.78 12.63
CA ASP A 213 23.88 -1.78 12.55
C ASP A 213 24.39 -2.40 11.24
N LYS A 214 25.72 -2.55 11.12
CA LYS A 214 26.38 -3.14 9.93
C LYS A 214 26.07 -4.63 9.74
N SER A 215 25.67 -5.33 10.80
CA SER A 215 25.20 -6.72 10.76
C SER A 215 23.72 -6.84 10.41
N ASN A 216 23.05 -5.72 10.10
CA ASN A 216 21.63 -5.65 9.83
C ASN A 216 20.77 -6.06 11.05
N THR A 217 21.31 -5.88 12.25
CA THR A 217 20.60 -6.09 13.51
C THR A 217 19.97 -4.77 13.94
N ARG A 218 18.69 -4.81 14.34
CA ARG A 218 17.97 -3.63 14.80
C ARG A 218 18.46 -3.24 16.20
N ILE A 219 18.93 -2.00 16.34
CA ILE A 219 19.57 -1.51 17.58
C ILE A 219 18.77 -0.40 18.28
N LEU A 220 17.92 0.33 17.56
CA LEU A 220 17.12 1.43 18.11
C LEU A 220 15.72 1.51 17.51
N GLN A 221 14.79 2.02 18.31
CA GLN A 221 13.54 2.64 17.87
C GLN A 221 13.52 4.07 18.40
N SER A 222 13.12 5.06 17.59
CA SER A 222 13.21 6.49 17.97
C SER A 222 12.36 6.93 19.19
N ASN A 223 11.68 5.99 19.87
CA ASN A 223 11.02 6.21 21.16
C ASN A 223 11.97 6.17 22.37
N GLY A 224 13.29 6.17 22.16
CA GLY A 224 14.30 6.25 23.22
C GLY A 224 14.65 4.91 23.89
N ASN A 225 14.07 3.80 23.43
CA ASN A 225 14.47 2.48 23.90
C ASN A 225 15.61 1.93 23.03
N THR A 226 16.82 1.95 23.57
CA THR A 226 17.92 1.09 23.09
C THR A 226 17.49 -0.36 23.25
N ILE A 227 17.32 -1.08 22.14
CA ILE A 227 17.15 -2.53 22.20
C ILE A 227 18.57 -3.10 22.27
N SER A 228 19.12 -3.17 23.48
CA SER A 228 20.26 -4.04 23.74
C SER A 228 19.80 -5.46 23.44
N VAL A 229 20.31 -6.05 22.37
CA VAL A 229 19.96 -7.41 21.94
C VAL A 229 20.34 -8.38 23.07
N LYS A 230 19.36 -8.80 23.86
CA LYS A 230 19.33 -10.17 24.34
C LYS A 230 18.48 -10.92 23.34
N GLU A 231 19.11 -11.80 22.58
CA GLU A 231 18.43 -12.77 21.72
C GLU A 231 17.28 -13.40 22.52
N GLN A 232 16.05 -13.16 22.10
CA GLN A 232 14.97 -14.10 22.35
C GLN A 232 14.59 -14.69 21.01
N PRO A 233 14.69 -16.03 20.85
CA PRO A 233 14.21 -16.67 19.65
C PRO A 233 12.71 -16.39 19.52
N PHE A 234 12.28 -16.29 18.26
CA PHE A 234 10.89 -16.38 17.86
C PHE A 234 10.25 -17.59 18.55
N ILE A 235 9.43 -17.36 19.59
CA ILE A 235 8.63 -18.42 20.18
C ILE A 235 7.50 -18.70 19.19
N GLU A 236 7.65 -19.79 18.44
CA GLU A 236 6.52 -20.54 17.93
C GLU A 236 5.62 -20.89 19.12
N HIS A 237 4.36 -20.43 19.10
CA HIS A 237 3.35 -21.06 19.93
C HIS A 237 2.85 -22.30 19.18
N PRO A 238 3.09 -23.52 19.69
CA PRO A 238 2.44 -24.70 19.15
C PRO A 238 0.97 -24.66 19.56
N GLY A 239 0.09 -25.03 18.63
CA GLY A 239 -1.30 -25.31 18.97
C GLY A 239 -1.39 -26.51 19.91
N GLU A 240 -2.23 -26.40 20.94
CA GLU A 240 -2.83 -27.55 21.59
C GLU A 240 -4.33 -27.27 21.79
N THR A 241 -5.12 -28.00 21.01
CA THR A 241 -6.51 -28.33 21.33
C THR A 241 -6.56 -29.20 22.60
N VAL A 242 -7.52 -28.95 23.50
CA VAL A 242 -8.59 -29.90 23.86
C VAL A 242 -9.58 -29.27 24.86
N THR A 243 -10.85 -29.46 24.53
CA THR A 243 -12.12 -29.35 25.26
C THR A 243 -12.09 -29.76 26.75
N LYS A 244 -12.96 -29.36 27.70
CA LYS A 244 -14.44 -29.21 27.70
C LYS A 244 -14.92 -28.62 29.05
N ASP A 245 -16.01 -27.85 28.99
CA ASP A 245 -17.10 -27.60 29.96
C ASP A 245 -16.83 -27.28 31.46
N VAL A 246 -17.34 -26.13 31.92
CA VAL A 246 -18.49 -26.01 32.87
C VAL A 246 -19.07 -24.57 32.80
N LYS A 247 -20.39 -24.48 32.58
CA LYS A 247 -21.25 -23.27 32.73
C LYS A 247 -21.37 -22.85 34.21
N PRO A 248 -21.68 -21.56 34.48
CA PRO A 248 -23.04 -21.31 34.96
C PRO A 248 -23.74 -20.14 34.24
N SER A 249 -25.03 -20.37 34.02
CA SER A 249 -26.08 -19.45 33.61
C SER A 249 -26.43 -18.40 34.67
N LEU A 250 -26.99 -17.25 34.26
CA LEU A 250 -28.21 -16.59 34.80
C LEU A 250 -28.51 -15.39 33.89
N LYS A 251 -29.52 -15.51 33.00
CA LYS A 251 -30.90 -14.98 33.13
C LYS A 251 -31.01 -13.46 32.94
N GLU A 252 -31.35 -13.06 31.73
CA GLU A 252 -32.07 -11.82 31.44
C GLU A 252 -33.55 -12.15 31.20
N GLU A 253 -34.43 -11.54 31.98
CA GLU A 253 -35.87 -11.32 31.75
C GLU A 253 -36.33 -10.44 32.93
N THR A 254 -37.02 -9.30 32.85
CA THR A 254 -38.15 -8.86 32.02
C THR A 254 -38.45 -7.36 32.26
N GLY A 255 -39.14 -6.71 31.30
CA GLY A 255 -40.11 -5.62 31.50
C GLY A 255 -39.54 -4.19 31.50
N VAL A 256 -40.01 -3.25 30.67
CA VAL A 256 -41.41 -2.84 30.52
C VAL A 256 -41.80 -2.49 29.06
N LYS A 257 -42.98 -3.00 28.70
CA LYS A 257 -43.92 -2.71 27.58
C LYS A 257 -43.94 -1.23 27.12
N ARG A 258 -44.22 -0.90 25.85
CA ARG A 258 -45.50 -1.13 25.14
C ARG A 258 -45.36 -1.12 23.60
N LEU A 259 -46.10 -2.05 22.99
CA LEU A 259 -46.38 -2.32 21.57
C LEU A 259 -47.60 -1.48 21.06
N PRO A 260 -48.19 -1.74 19.86
CA PRO A 260 -47.68 -1.54 18.50
C PRO A 260 -48.75 -0.87 17.59
N ARG A 261 -48.47 -0.64 16.30
CA ARG A 261 -49.54 -0.75 15.28
C ARG A 261 -49.04 -1.37 13.99
N LYS A 262 -49.73 -2.44 13.59
CA LYS A 262 -49.51 -3.29 12.41
C LYS A 262 -50.03 -2.64 11.11
N GLN A 263 -49.34 -3.03 10.04
CA GLN A 263 -49.69 -3.14 8.61
C GLN A 263 -51.16 -2.94 8.20
N LYS A 264 -51.36 -2.30 7.04
CA LYS A 264 -52.08 -2.94 5.93
C LYS A 264 -51.75 -2.29 4.58
N THR A 265 -51.31 -3.13 3.65
CA THR A 265 -51.38 -2.97 2.19
C THR A 265 -52.84 -2.93 1.74
N GLU A 266 -53.16 -2.08 0.76
CA GLU A 266 -54.02 -2.40 -0.39
C GLU A 266 -54.07 -1.22 -1.36
N ALA A 267 -53.95 -1.53 -2.64
CA ALA A 267 -54.09 -0.61 -3.76
C ALA A 267 -55.54 -0.60 -4.28
N VAL A 268 -55.82 0.38 -5.16
CA VAL A 268 -56.74 0.37 -6.30
C VAL A 268 -57.91 1.39 -6.25
N THR A 269 -57.94 2.17 -7.35
CA THR A 269 -59.02 2.87 -8.07
C THR A 269 -59.59 4.24 -7.66
N GLU A 270 -59.44 5.15 -8.63
CA GLU A 270 -60.36 6.22 -9.07
C GLU A 270 -61.84 6.05 -8.68
N ASN A 271 -62.49 7.14 -8.24
CA ASN A 271 -63.49 7.79 -9.09
C ASN A 271 -63.97 9.15 -8.57
N THR A 272 -64.38 9.95 -9.55
CA THR A 272 -64.95 11.30 -9.55
C THR A 272 -66.23 11.49 -8.74
N SER A 273 -66.43 12.70 -8.20
CA SER A 273 -67.72 13.27 -7.79
C SER A 273 -67.67 14.79 -8.11
N LYS A 274 -68.21 15.24 -9.25
CA LYS A 274 -69.55 15.87 -9.38
C LYS A 274 -69.99 16.68 -8.16
N GLY A 275 -69.51 17.93 -8.10
CA GLY A 275 -70.16 19.04 -7.39
C GLY A 275 -70.84 19.97 -8.40
N MET A 276 -72.10 20.28 -8.13
CA MET A 276 -73.10 20.81 -9.06
C MET A 276 -73.54 22.21 -8.58
N ARG A 277 -73.77 23.08 -9.57
CA ARG A 277 -74.65 24.26 -9.60
C ARG A 277 -74.15 25.65 -9.15
N ARG A 278 -74.34 26.52 -10.15
CA ARG A 278 -74.50 27.98 -10.23
C ARG A 278 -73.22 28.79 -10.27
#